data_AF-A0A352FS50-F1
#
_entry.id   AF-A0A352FS50-F1
#
_cell.length_a   1.000
_cell.length_b   1.000
_cell.length_c   1.000
_cell.angle_alpha   90.00
_cell.angle_beta   90.00
_cell.angle_gamma   90.00
#
_symmetry.space_group_name_H-M   'P 1'
#
loop_
_entity.id
_entity.type
_entity.pdbx_description
1 polymer ?
#
loop_
_entity_poly.entity_id
_entity_poly.type
_entity_poly.pdbx_seq_one_letter_code
_entity_poly.pdbx_strand_id
1 'polypeptide(L)'
;MVWETTVDGRVLHFHLAGINNQNFIMRDEETGSWWQQVTGEAIFGPLKGKHLKPVFWDELTFGTWKHEQPQARVLRPDEQVAASGKYAPADWEERMLRVPVATRTSAPALNKRELVVGINVNGAASAYPITALQKQNPIIDKLGGTPVIVVMSEDGQSVRAFERRVEGQEREFFLKPNSSPLRLIDDRGTEWDFAGTALSGDIAGRQLPRIAALKDYWFDWKTYNPNTTVYTLGDR
;
A
#
# COMPACT_ATOMS: atom_id res chain seq x y z
N MET A 1 1.43 4.30 5.14
CA MET A 1 2.91 4.16 5.10
C MET A 1 3.46 4.19 6.50
N VAL A 2 4.56 3.47 6.77
CA VAL A 2 5.19 3.42 8.10
C VAL A 2 6.71 3.42 7.94
N TRP A 3 7.40 4.16 8.80
CA TRP A 3 8.85 4.37 8.77
C TRP A 3 9.48 4.00 10.11
N GLU A 4 10.71 3.49 10.11
CA GLU A 4 11.53 3.42 11.31
C GLU A 4 11.89 4.85 11.75
N THR A 5 11.88 5.08 13.06
CA THR A 5 12.23 6.39 13.63
C THR A 5 13.73 6.56 13.87
N THR A 6 14.54 5.52 13.66
CA THR A 6 15.98 5.55 13.93
C THR A 6 16.77 5.90 12.67
N VAL A 7 17.58 6.96 12.74
CA VAL A 7 18.47 7.41 11.66
C VAL A 7 19.87 7.55 12.24
N ASP A 8 20.86 6.90 11.61
CA ASP A 8 22.27 6.91 12.05
C ASP A 8 22.44 6.61 13.55
N GLY A 9 21.63 5.69 14.09
CA GLY A 9 21.67 5.27 15.50
C GLY A 9 20.92 6.19 16.48
N ARG A 10 20.26 7.25 16.00
CA ARG A 10 19.48 8.17 16.82
C ARG A 10 17.99 7.99 16.57
N VAL A 11 17.20 7.87 17.63
CA VAL A 11 15.73 7.93 17.54
C VAL A 11 15.31 9.37 17.31
N LEU A 12 14.46 9.60 16.30
CA LEU A 12 13.90 10.89 15.95
C LEU A 12 12.40 10.95 16.29
N HIS A 13 11.93 12.10 16.76
CA HIS A 13 10.51 12.38 16.99
C HIS A 13 9.99 13.36 15.96
N PHE A 14 8.89 13.00 15.31
CA PHE A 14 8.34 13.75 14.19
C PHE A 14 7.01 14.40 14.55
N HIS A 15 6.79 15.61 14.07
CA HIS A 15 5.47 16.25 14.05
C HIS A 15 5.13 16.77 12.65
N LEU A 16 3.83 16.93 12.39
CA LEU A 16 3.36 17.56 11.16
C LEU A 16 3.81 19.03 11.15
N ALA A 17 4.60 19.42 10.15
CA ALA A 17 5.17 20.76 10.04
C ALA A 17 4.64 21.56 8.85
N GLY A 18 4.05 20.90 7.85
CA GLY A 18 3.51 21.59 6.69
C GLY A 18 2.94 20.66 5.63
N ILE A 19 2.63 21.24 4.48
CA ILE A 19 2.09 20.56 3.31
C ILE A 19 2.91 20.98 2.08
N ASN A 20 3.31 20.02 1.26
CA ASN A 20 3.93 20.22 -0.04
C ASN A 20 3.28 19.28 -1.06
N ASN A 21 2.83 19.82 -2.20
CA ASN A 21 2.08 19.07 -3.22
C ASN A 21 0.84 18.32 -2.68
N GLN A 22 0.16 18.87 -1.67
CA GLN A 22 -0.95 18.20 -0.96
C GLN A 22 -0.54 16.91 -0.22
N ASN A 23 0.76 16.70 -0.01
CA ASN A 23 1.34 15.67 0.85
C ASN A 23 1.94 16.32 2.11
N PHE A 24 1.89 15.63 3.24
CA PHE A 24 2.42 16.16 4.50
C PHE A 24 3.95 16.23 4.50
N ILE A 25 4.46 17.26 5.16
CA ILE A 25 5.87 17.36 5.54
C ILE A 25 5.97 17.17 7.05
N MET A 26 6.85 16.27 7.45
CA MET A 26 7.20 16.03 8.85
C MET A 26 8.45 16.82 9.20
N ARG A 27 8.58 17.25 10.45
CA ARG A 27 9.84 17.80 10.97
C ARG A 27 10.27 17.01 12.19
N ASP A 28 11.55 16.64 12.25
CA ASP A 28 12.12 16.00 13.43
C ASP A 28 12.55 17.02 14.49
N GLU A 29 12.39 16.68 15.77
CA GLU A 29 12.71 17.56 16.89
C GLU A 29 14.22 17.64 17.19
N GLU A 30 14.96 16.57 16.92
CA GLU A 30 16.35 16.41 17.31
C GLU A 30 17.34 17.18 16.44
N THR A 31 17.02 17.35 15.16
CA THR A 31 17.86 18.05 14.18
C THR A 31 17.12 19.19 13.50
N GLY A 32 15.78 19.21 13.57
CA GLY A 32 14.96 20.19 12.88
C GLY A 32 14.89 19.98 11.37
N SER A 33 15.29 18.80 10.85
CA SER A 33 15.22 18.47 9.42
C SER A 33 13.77 18.24 9.00
N TRP A 34 13.50 18.50 7.72
CA TRP A 34 12.16 18.42 7.13
C TRP A 34 12.12 17.23 6.18
N TRP A 35 11.09 16.41 6.31
CA TRP A 35 10.98 15.11 5.69
C TRP A 35 9.70 15.02 4.86
N GLN A 36 9.82 14.65 3.60
CA GLN A 36 8.66 14.39 2.76
C GLN A 36 8.03 13.06 3.18
N GLN A 37 6.78 13.08 3.67
CA GLN A 37 6.16 11.88 4.27
C GLN A 37 6.16 10.70 3.32
N VAL A 38 5.79 10.93 2.05
CA VAL A 38 5.59 9.86 1.06
C VAL A 38 6.87 9.19 0.56
N THR A 39 8.02 9.87 0.62
CA THR A 39 9.31 9.28 0.23
C THR A 39 10.16 8.88 1.43
N GLY A 40 9.89 9.45 2.61
CA GLY A 40 10.75 9.30 3.78
C GLY A 40 12.09 10.03 3.63
N GLU A 41 12.24 10.89 2.61
CA GLU A 41 13.47 11.64 2.38
C GLU A 41 13.49 12.94 3.21
N ALA A 42 14.61 13.22 3.86
CA ALA A 42 14.90 14.54 4.40
C ALA A 42 15.18 15.51 3.23
N ILE A 43 14.24 16.39 2.93
CA ILE A 43 14.32 17.34 1.81
C ILE A 43 15.04 18.65 2.20
N PHE A 44 15.14 18.94 3.50
CA PHE A 44 15.80 20.14 4.02
C PHE A 44 16.36 19.92 5.44
N GLY A 45 17.37 20.70 5.81
CA GLY A 45 17.99 20.67 7.13
C GLY A 45 19.23 19.77 7.23
N PRO A 46 19.76 19.56 8.44
CA PRO A 46 21.01 18.84 8.67
C PRO A 46 21.07 17.42 8.09
N LEU A 47 19.95 16.71 8.03
CA LEU A 47 19.87 15.34 7.52
C LEU A 47 19.52 15.25 6.03
N LYS A 48 19.57 16.35 5.28
CA LYS A 48 19.16 16.39 3.86
C LYS A 48 19.77 15.25 3.03
N GLY A 49 18.92 14.56 2.27
CA GLY A 49 19.25 13.41 1.41
C GLY A 49 19.24 12.05 2.13
N LYS A 50 19.13 12.03 3.46
CA LYS A 50 18.88 10.80 4.21
C LYS A 50 17.45 10.31 3.96
N HIS A 51 17.28 8.99 4.02
CA HIS A 51 15.99 8.34 3.83
C HIS A 51 15.65 7.52 5.06
N LEU A 52 14.40 7.60 5.49
CA LEU A 52 13.85 6.72 6.52
C LEU A 52 13.72 5.30 5.96
N LYS A 53 13.97 4.31 6.81
CA LYS A 53 13.79 2.92 6.45
C LYS A 53 12.31 2.56 6.50
N PRO A 54 11.71 2.00 5.43
CA PRO A 54 10.31 1.60 5.45
C PRO A 54 10.08 0.42 6.38
N VAL A 55 8.94 0.45 7.08
CA VAL A 55 8.42 -0.67 7.86
C VAL A 55 7.22 -1.24 7.11
N PHE A 56 7.20 -2.56 6.95
CA PHE A 56 6.07 -3.23 6.30
C PHE A 56 4.79 -3.02 7.12
N TRP A 57 3.69 -2.75 6.41
CA TRP A 57 2.37 -2.51 6.99
C TRP A 57 1.30 -2.92 5.98
N ASP A 58 0.09 -3.18 6.47
CA ASP A 58 -1.09 -3.42 5.63
C ASP A 58 -2.16 -2.34 5.90
N GLU A 59 -2.92 -2.00 4.86
CA GLU A 59 -4.14 -1.19 4.97
C GLU A 59 -5.38 -2.04 4.69
N LEU A 60 -5.99 -2.54 5.76
CA LEU A 60 -7.12 -3.47 5.68
C LEU A 60 -8.36 -2.89 6.36
N THR A 61 -9.53 -3.38 5.96
CA THR A 61 -10.72 -3.19 6.79
C THR A 61 -10.54 -3.93 8.12
N PHE A 62 -11.20 -3.43 9.17
CA PHE A 62 -11.16 -4.07 10.48
C PHE A 62 -11.73 -5.50 10.45
N GLY A 63 -12.75 -5.75 9.61
CA GLY A 63 -13.34 -7.08 9.44
C GLY A 63 -12.33 -8.10 8.91
N THR A 64 -11.64 -7.75 7.81
CA THR A 64 -10.58 -8.58 7.23
C THR A 64 -9.47 -8.84 8.25
N TRP A 65 -8.96 -7.81 8.91
CA TRP A 65 -7.91 -7.95 9.92
C TRP A 65 -8.34 -8.82 11.12
N LYS A 66 -9.57 -8.63 11.64
CA LYS A 66 -10.09 -9.37 12.80
C LYS A 66 -10.30 -10.85 12.48
N HIS A 67 -10.68 -11.17 11.24
CA HIS A 67 -10.79 -12.55 10.79
C HIS A 67 -9.42 -13.24 10.80
N GLU A 68 -8.37 -12.58 10.31
CA GLU A 68 -7.00 -13.12 10.29
C GLU A 68 -6.35 -13.14 11.67
N GLN A 69 -6.67 -12.18 12.53
CA GLN A 69 -6.04 -11.96 13.82
C GLN A 69 -7.08 -11.86 14.95
N PRO A 70 -7.83 -12.94 15.24
CA PRO A 70 -8.98 -12.88 16.15
C PRO A 70 -8.60 -12.53 17.59
N GLN A 71 -7.36 -12.80 18.00
CA GLN A 71 -6.85 -12.51 19.35
C GLN A 71 -5.97 -11.26 19.43
N ALA A 72 -5.72 -10.58 18.31
CA ALA A 72 -4.88 -9.40 18.31
C ALA A 72 -5.59 -8.22 18.99
N ARG A 73 -4.75 -7.31 19.52
CA ARG A 73 -5.20 -6.10 20.21
C ARG A 73 -5.32 -4.96 19.21
N VAL A 74 -6.34 -4.14 19.40
CA VAL A 74 -6.49 -2.85 18.73
C VAL A 74 -6.18 -1.73 19.70
N LEU A 75 -5.60 -0.64 19.20
CA LEU A 75 -5.47 0.58 19.98
C LEU A 75 -6.86 1.19 20.16
N ARG A 76 -7.23 1.50 21.42
CA ARG A 76 -8.48 2.19 21.72
C ARG A 76 -8.39 3.64 21.24
N PRO A 77 -9.43 4.19 20.59
CA PRO A 77 -9.47 5.61 20.27
C PRO A 77 -9.30 6.46 21.52
N ASP A 78 -8.56 7.57 21.39
CA ASP A 78 -8.50 8.59 22.43
C ASP A 78 -9.90 9.19 22.67
N GLU A 79 -10.37 9.14 23.92
CA GLU A 79 -11.71 9.58 24.32
C GLU A 79 -11.92 11.08 24.15
N GLN A 80 -10.88 11.89 24.40
CA GLN A 80 -10.96 13.35 24.27
C GLN A 80 -11.04 13.75 22.80
N VAL A 81 -10.23 13.11 21.95
CA VAL A 81 -10.28 13.32 20.49
C VAL A 81 -11.64 12.91 19.94
N ALA A 82 -12.17 11.75 20.37
CA ALA A 82 -13.50 11.28 19.97
C ALA A 82 -14.60 12.26 20.39
N ALA A 83 -14.61 12.68 21.66
CA ALA A 83 -15.61 13.62 22.18
C ALA A 83 -15.55 14.99 21.48
N SER A 84 -14.38 15.41 21.03
CA SER A 84 -14.20 16.67 20.29
C SER A 84 -14.56 16.59 18.80
N GLY A 85 -14.92 15.41 18.28
CA GLY A 85 -15.24 15.22 16.87
C GLY A 85 -14.06 15.44 15.91
N LYS A 86 -12.82 15.30 16.40
CA LYS A 86 -11.60 15.56 15.62
C LYS A 86 -11.14 14.38 14.76
N TYR A 87 -11.74 13.19 14.91
CA TYR A 87 -11.51 12.09 13.98
C TYR A 87 -12.13 12.41 12.62
N ALA A 88 -11.51 11.89 11.56
CA ALA A 88 -12.05 12.03 10.21
C ALA A 88 -13.46 11.40 10.14
N PRO A 89 -14.42 12.08 9.50
CA PRO A 89 -15.76 11.53 9.34
C PRO A 89 -15.77 10.37 8.34
N ALA A 90 -16.81 9.55 8.37
CA ALA A 90 -16.95 8.40 7.47
C ALA A 90 -16.99 8.80 5.98
N ASP A 91 -17.47 10.00 5.66
CA ASP A 91 -17.53 10.56 4.30
C ASP A 91 -16.22 11.25 3.86
N TRP A 92 -15.14 11.10 4.62
CA TRP A 92 -13.86 11.76 4.35
C TRP A 92 -13.34 11.51 2.93
N GLU A 93 -13.34 10.25 2.48
CA GLU A 93 -12.86 9.88 1.15
C GLU A 93 -13.69 10.53 0.04
N GLU A 94 -15.02 10.49 0.16
CA GLU A 94 -15.94 11.11 -0.80
C GLU A 94 -15.74 12.62 -0.91
N ARG A 95 -15.46 13.28 0.22
CA ARG A 95 -15.11 14.70 0.26
C ARG A 95 -13.79 14.95 -0.45
N MET A 96 -12.77 14.15 -0.15
CA MET A 96 -11.44 14.32 -0.74
C MET A 96 -11.47 14.18 -2.26
N LEU A 97 -12.30 13.31 -2.83
CA LEU A 97 -12.48 13.18 -4.29
C LEU A 97 -12.89 14.50 -4.99
N ARG A 98 -13.50 15.44 -4.28
CA ARG A 98 -13.98 16.73 -4.82
C ARG A 98 -12.99 17.88 -4.61
N VAL A 99 -11.97 17.69 -3.78
CA VAL A 99 -11.00 18.75 -3.48
C VAL A 99 -10.11 19.00 -4.71
N PRO A 100 -9.95 20.24 -5.19
CA PRO A 100 -9.06 20.52 -6.32
C PRO A 100 -7.63 20.03 -6.07
N VAL A 101 -7.00 19.52 -7.13
CA VAL A 101 -5.61 19.07 -7.06
C VAL A 101 -4.66 20.22 -7.37
N ALA A 102 -3.82 20.56 -6.39
CA ALA A 102 -2.89 21.68 -6.40
C ALA A 102 -1.44 21.18 -6.47
N THR A 103 -1.14 20.36 -7.47
CA THR A 103 0.23 19.95 -7.83
C THR A 103 0.59 20.44 -9.22
N ARG A 104 1.90 20.64 -9.47
CA ARG A 104 2.43 20.94 -10.80
C ARG A 104 2.59 19.70 -11.67
N THR A 105 2.47 18.51 -11.09
CA THR A 105 2.64 17.24 -11.80
C THR A 105 1.54 17.04 -12.84
N SER A 106 1.96 16.79 -14.08
CA SER A 106 1.07 16.32 -15.15
C SER A 106 0.83 14.82 -14.99
N ALA A 107 -0.44 14.41 -14.90
CA ALA A 107 -0.83 13.03 -14.62
C ALA A 107 -2.04 12.59 -15.47
N PRO A 108 -1.97 12.67 -16.82
CA PRO A 108 -3.15 12.53 -17.69
C PRO A 108 -3.68 11.09 -17.83
N ALA A 109 -2.92 10.08 -17.42
CA ALA A 109 -3.28 8.67 -17.64
C ALA A 109 -4.54 8.22 -16.89
N LEU A 110 -4.85 8.87 -15.76
CA LEU A 110 -6.02 8.60 -14.93
C LEU A 110 -6.60 9.92 -14.41
N ASN A 111 -7.82 9.89 -13.88
CA ASN A 111 -8.33 11.00 -13.08
C ASN A 111 -7.34 11.29 -11.93
N LYS A 112 -7.06 12.57 -11.66
CA LYS A 112 -6.04 12.95 -10.66
C LYS A 112 -6.28 12.30 -9.29
N ARG A 113 -7.54 12.15 -8.88
CA ARG A 113 -7.95 11.50 -7.62
C ARG A 113 -8.45 10.07 -7.80
N GLU A 114 -8.17 9.43 -8.93
CA GLU A 114 -8.34 7.97 -9.04
C GLU A 114 -7.49 7.31 -7.94
N LEU A 115 -8.11 6.45 -7.14
CA LEU A 115 -7.39 5.67 -6.14
C LEU A 115 -6.64 4.55 -6.83
N VAL A 116 -5.35 4.45 -6.56
CA VAL A 116 -4.47 3.42 -7.11
C VAL A 116 -3.77 2.68 -5.98
N VAL A 117 -3.38 1.45 -6.25
CA VAL A 117 -2.38 0.74 -5.48
C VAL A 117 -1.05 0.93 -6.19
N GLY A 118 -0.16 1.71 -5.61
CA GLY A 118 1.20 1.90 -6.07
C GLY A 118 2.12 0.81 -5.56
N ILE A 119 2.91 0.22 -6.46
CA ILE A 119 3.97 -0.74 -6.13
C ILE A 119 5.28 -0.22 -6.70
N ASN A 120 6.33 -0.27 -5.88
CA ASN A 120 7.70 -0.03 -6.31
C ASN A 120 8.55 -1.24 -5.91
N VAL A 121 9.18 -1.88 -6.89
CA VAL A 121 10.07 -3.04 -6.67
C VAL A 121 11.21 -2.99 -7.65
N ASN A 122 12.43 -3.21 -7.17
CA ASN A 122 13.67 -3.17 -7.97
C ASN A 122 13.81 -1.89 -8.81
N GLY A 123 13.37 -0.74 -8.28
CA GLY A 123 13.44 0.56 -8.97
C GLY A 123 12.41 0.76 -10.08
N ALA A 124 11.55 -0.22 -10.35
CA ALA A 124 10.40 -0.09 -11.24
C ALA A 124 9.13 0.19 -10.44
N ALA A 125 8.32 1.14 -10.91
CA ALA A 125 7.08 1.54 -10.27
C ALA A 125 5.89 1.31 -11.21
N SER A 126 4.77 0.81 -10.67
CA SER A 126 3.51 0.70 -11.39
C SER A 126 2.34 1.08 -10.47
N ALA A 127 1.31 1.68 -11.07
CA ALA A 127 0.04 1.99 -10.41
C ALA A 127 -1.04 1.04 -10.92
N TYR A 128 -1.75 0.40 -10.00
CA TYR A 128 -2.89 -0.48 -10.28
C TYR A 128 -4.17 0.23 -9.85
N PRO A 129 -5.02 0.73 -10.76
CA PRO A 129 -6.28 1.36 -10.39
C PRO A 129 -7.15 0.41 -9.57
N ILE A 130 -7.75 0.90 -8.49
CA ILE A 130 -8.68 0.10 -7.67
C ILE A 130 -9.84 -0.41 -8.53
N THR A 131 -10.32 0.41 -9.46
CA THR A 131 -11.36 0.05 -10.43
C THR A 131 -10.93 -1.09 -11.38
N ALA A 132 -9.64 -1.25 -11.64
CA ALA A 132 -9.11 -2.39 -12.40
C ALA A 132 -9.12 -3.67 -11.56
N LEU A 133 -8.68 -3.60 -10.30
CA LEU A 133 -8.72 -4.72 -9.35
C LEU A 133 -10.15 -5.23 -9.10
N GLN A 134 -11.14 -4.33 -9.06
CA GLN A 134 -12.55 -4.71 -8.93
C GLN A 134 -13.08 -5.49 -10.14
N LYS A 135 -12.56 -5.22 -11.34
CA LYS A 135 -12.96 -5.90 -12.59
C LYS A 135 -12.17 -7.19 -12.83
N GLN A 136 -10.92 -7.24 -12.40
CA GLN A 136 -10.04 -8.38 -12.54
C GLN A 136 -9.26 -8.59 -11.23
N ASN A 137 -9.56 -9.71 -10.56
CA ASN A 137 -8.90 -10.12 -9.33
C ASN A 137 -8.63 -11.64 -9.37
N PRO A 138 -7.39 -12.09 -9.11
CA PRO A 138 -6.18 -11.31 -8.92
C PRO A 138 -5.65 -10.66 -10.21
N ILE A 139 -4.76 -9.67 -10.08
CA ILE A 139 -3.92 -9.19 -11.17
C ILE A 139 -2.57 -9.93 -11.10
N ILE A 140 -2.20 -10.59 -12.19
CA ILE A 140 -0.89 -11.20 -12.40
C ILE A 140 -0.05 -10.27 -13.27
N ASP A 141 1.15 -9.92 -12.82
CA ASP A 141 2.01 -8.98 -13.53
C ASP A 141 3.51 -9.34 -13.37
N LYS A 142 4.38 -8.59 -14.05
CA LYS A 142 5.83 -8.61 -13.88
C LYS A 142 6.39 -7.19 -13.88
N LEU A 143 6.89 -6.75 -12.72
CA LEU A 143 7.40 -5.40 -12.50
C LEU A 143 8.87 -5.46 -12.09
N GLY A 144 9.75 -4.77 -12.81
CA GLY A 144 11.20 -4.75 -12.48
C GLY A 144 11.83 -6.15 -12.43
N GLY A 145 11.34 -7.08 -13.25
CA GLY A 145 11.76 -8.49 -13.25
C GLY A 145 11.16 -9.35 -12.13
N THR A 146 10.42 -8.76 -11.19
CA THR A 146 9.71 -9.47 -10.12
C THR A 146 8.32 -9.88 -10.62
N PRO A 147 7.96 -11.17 -10.57
CA PRO A 147 6.61 -11.62 -10.87
C PRO A 147 5.74 -11.23 -9.67
N VAL A 148 4.74 -10.38 -9.92
CA VAL A 148 3.89 -9.79 -8.89
C VAL A 148 2.49 -10.38 -9.01
N ILE A 149 1.84 -10.58 -7.88
CA ILE A 149 0.40 -10.77 -7.78
C ILE A 149 -0.18 -9.66 -6.89
N VAL A 150 -1.24 -9.00 -7.36
CA VAL A 150 -2.01 -8.02 -6.57
C VAL A 150 -3.41 -8.58 -6.35
N VAL A 151 -3.84 -8.62 -5.10
CA VAL A 151 -5.06 -9.31 -4.67
C VAL A 151 -5.91 -8.34 -3.87
N MET A 152 -7.16 -8.19 -4.27
CA MET A 152 -8.19 -7.50 -3.50
C MET A 152 -8.97 -8.52 -2.66
N SER A 153 -9.21 -8.20 -1.39
CA SER A 153 -10.07 -9.02 -0.51
C SER A 153 -11.53 -8.99 -0.97
N GLU A 154 -12.34 -9.91 -0.45
CA GLU A 154 -13.80 -9.96 -0.69
C GLU A 154 -14.54 -8.72 -0.15
N ASP A 155 -13.90 -7.90 0.69
CA ASP A 155 -14.44 -6.61 1.17
C ASP A 155 -14.36 -5.47 0.13
N GLY A 156 -13.68 -5.69 -1.00
CA GLY A 156 -13.55 -4.72 -2.08
C GLY A 156 -12.67 -3.50 -1.78
N GLN A 157 -11.95 -3.49 -0.65
CA GLN A 157 -11.16 -2.33 -0.16
C GLN A 157 -9.74 -2.70 0.27
N SER A 158 -9.58 -3.87 0.88
CA SER A 158 -8.29 -4.36 1.35
C SER A 158 -7.51 -4.93 0.17
N VAL A 159 -6.27 -4.50 -0.01
CA VAL A 159 -5.41 -4.98 -1.08
C VAL A 159 -4.05 -5.37 -0.52
N ARG A 160 -3.52 -6.49 -1.01
CA ARG A 160 -2.14 -6.93 -0.76
C ARG A 160 -1.44 -7.25 -2.07
N ALA A 161 -0.12 -7.18 -2.04
CA ALA A 161 0.73 -7.60 -3.14
C ALA A 161 1.79 -8.57 -2.66
N PHE A 162 2.13 -9.54 -3.51
CA PHE A 162 3.12 -10.56 -3.22
C PHE A 162 4.03 -10.80 -4.42
N GLU A 163 5.23 -11.28 -4.15
CA GLU A 163 6.03 -11.94 -5.16
C GLU A 163 5.48 -13.34 -5.39
N ARG A 164 5.11 -13.67 -6.63
CA ARG A 164 4.55 -14.98 -6.99
C ARG A 164 5.63 -16.03 -7.29
N ARG A 165 6.75 -15.99 -6.55
CA ARG A 165 7.77 -17.05 -6.57
C ARG A 165 7.57 -18.01 -5.42
N VAL A 166 7.34 -19.29 -5.75
CA VAL A 166 7.23 -20.37 -4.78
C VAL A 166 8.35 -21.36 -5.07
N GLU A 167 9.22 -21.60 -4.08
CA GLU A 167 10.41 -22.46 -4.25
C GLU A 167 11.33 -22.01 -5.39
N GLY A 168 11.47 -20.70 -5.55
CA GLY A 168 12.30 -20.08 -6.58
C GLY A 168 11.69 -20.10 -8.00
N GLN A 169 10.50 -20.67 -8.20
CA GLN A 169 9.83 -20.73 -9.49
C GLN A 169 8.69 -19.70 -9.55
N GLU A 170 8.59 -18.97 -10.66
CA GLU A 170 7.42 -18.12 -10.93
C GLU A 170 6.18 -19.02 -11.07
N ARG A 171 5.10 -18.71 -10.35
CA ARG A 171 3.84 -19.46 -10.36
C ARG A 171 2.72 -18.60 -10.91
N GLU A 172 1.72 -19.26 -11.50
CA GLU A 172 0.43 -18.65 -11.81
C GLU A 172 -0.53 -18.83 -10.64
N PHE A 173 -1.43 -17.87 -10.46
CA PHE A 173 -2.41 -17.86 -9.39
C PHE A 173 -3.78 -17.48 -9.92
N PHE A 174 -4.80 -18.11 -9.37
CA PHE A 174 -6.19 -17.89 -9.71
C PHE A 174 -7.01 -17.68 -8.45
N LEU A 175 -8.11 -16.94 -8.57
CA LEU A 175 -9.11 -16.91 -7.52
C LEU A 175 -9.82 -18.27 -7.45
N LYS A 176 -9.91 -18.88 -6.27
CA LYS A 176 -10.69 -20.10 -6.09
C LYS A 176 -12.19 -19.75 -6.12
N PRO A 177 -12.99 -20.28 -7.07
CA PRO A 177 -14.41 -19.97 -7.15
C PRO A 177 -15.16 -20.40 -5.89
N ASN A 178 -16.22 -19.66 -5.54
CA ASN A 178 -17.13 -19.99 -4.42
C ASN A 178 -16.41 -20.20 -3.08
N SER A 179 -15.32 -19.47 -2.84
CA SER A 179 -14.61 -19.46 -1.56
C SER A 179 -14.91 -18.19 -0.77
N SER A 180 -15.30 -18.35 0.49
CA SER A 180 -15.35 -17.28 1.49
C SER A 180 -14.88 -17.89 2.82
N PRO A 181 -13.79 -17.38 3.44
CA PRO A 181 -12.98 -16.24 3.00
C PRO A 181 -12.30 -16.47 1.65
N LEU A 182 -11.88 -15.37 1.00
CA LEU A 182 -11.14 -15.42 -0.27
C LEU A 182 -9.98 -16.41 -0.20
N ARG A 183 -9.90 -17.30 -1.20
CA ARG A 183 -8.77 -18.21 -1.43
C ARG A 183 -8.21 -18.04 -2.82
N LEU A 184 -6.90 -18.17 -2.93
CA LEU A 184 -6.20 -18.34 -4.20
C LEU A 184 -5.86 -19.81 -4.40
N ILE A 185 -5.69 -20.22 -5.65
CA ILE A 185 -5.13 -21.50 -6.03
C ILE A 185 -4.01 -21.27 -7.03
N ASP A 186 -2.86 -21.91 -6.84
CA ASP A 186 -1.77 -21.85 -7.81
C ASP A 186 -1.91 -22.92 -8.91
N ASP A 187 -1.04 -22.86 -9.92
CA ASP A 187 -0.95 -23.84 -11.01
C ASP A 187 -0.56 -25.28 -10.58
N ARG A 188 -0.25 -25.48 -9.29
CA ARG A 188 0.03 -26.78 -8.67
C ARG A 188 -1.14 -27.29 -7.84
N GLY A 189 -2.20 -26.50 -7.69
CA GLY A 189 -3.37 -26.83 -6.88
C GLY A 189 -3.20 -26.53 -5.38
N THR A 190 -2.14 -25.81 -4.99
CA THR A 190 -1.98 -25.35 -3.61
C THR A 190 -2.98 -24.23 -3.35
N GLU A 191 -3.70 -24.30 -2.24
CA GLU A 191 -4.60 -23.23 -1.81
C GLU A 191 -3.85 -22.24 -0.94
N TRP A 192 -4.12 -20.95 -1.11
CA TRP A 192 -3.50 -19.88 -0.35
C TRP A 192 -4.57 -18.94 0.22
N ASP A 193 -4.36 -18.46 1.45
CA ASP A 193 -5.22 -17.42 2.03
C ASP A 193 -4.87 -16.01 1.51
N PHE A 194 -5.71 -15.03 1.87
CA PHE A 194 -5.47 -13.62 1.54
C PHE A 194 -4.21 -13.04 2.19
N ALA A 195 -3.69 -13.67 3.24
CA ALA A 195 -2.41 -13.30 3.84
C ALA A 195 -1.22 -13.82 3.03
N GLY A 196 -1.43 -14.69 2.03
CA GLY A 196 -0.39 -15.30 1.22
C GLY A 196 0.21 -16.55 1.86
N THR A 197 -0.51 -17.19 2.79
CA THR A 197 -0.10 -18.43 3.46
C THR A 197 -0.65 -19.63 2.69
N ALA A 198 0.20 -20.60 2.38
CA ALA A 198 -0.22 -21.88 1.83
C ALA A 198 -1.03 -22.67 2.87
N LEU A 199 -2.18 -23.19 2.47
CA LEU A 199 -3.13 -23.91 3.33
C LEU A 199 -3.14 -25.42 3.08
N SER A 200 -2.56 -25.87 1.98
CA SER A 200 -2.59 -27.28 1.56
C SER A 200 -1.25 -27.73 0.98
N GLY A 201 -1.12 -29.05 0.79
CA GLY A 201 0.07 -29.68 0.22
C GLY A 201 1.30 -29.65 1.14
N ASP A 202 2.44 -30.07 0.59
CA ASP A 202 3.71 -30.23 1.33
C ASP A 202 4.33 -28.90 1.77
N ILE A 203 3.82 -27.78 1.23
CA ILE A 203 4.29 -26.42 1.54
C ILE A 203 3.33 -25.66 2.45
N ALA A 204 2.33 -26.32 3.05
CA ALA A 204 1.41 -25.70 3.99
C ALA A 204 2.15 -24.92 5.10
N GLY A 205 1.65 -23.72 5.41
CA GLY A 205 2.28 -22.78 6.35
C GLY A 205 3.37 -21.90 5.75
N ARG A 206 3.82 -22.14 4.50
CA ARG A 206 4.73 -21.21 3.83
C ARG A 206 4.04 -19.93 3.44
N GLN A 207 4.81 -18.84 3.48
CA GLN A 207 4.35 -17.48 3.25
C GLN A 207 4.94 -16.95 1.94
N LEU A 208 4.09 -16.40 1.07
CA LEU A 208 4.56 -15.64 -0.09
C LEU A 208 5.34 -14.40 0.36
N PRO A 209 6.48 -14.06 -0.28
CA PRO A 209 7.17 -12.81 0.01
C PRO A 209 6.24 -11.62 -0.26
N ARG A 210 6.04 -10.78 0.76
CA ARG A 210 5.15 -9.63 0.65
C ARG A 210 5.83 -8.48 -0.09
N ILE A 211 5.07 -7.81 -0.94
CA ILE A 211 5.49 -6.59 -1.62
C ILE A 211 4.72 -5.44 -1.00
N ALA A 212 5.43 -4.37 -0.64
CA ALA A 212 4.81 -3.17 -0.11
C ALA A 212 3.88 -2.56 -1.17
N ALA A 213 2.64 -2.32 -0.78
CA ALA A 213 1.60 -1.73 -1.61
C ALA A 213 1.09 -0.48 -0.92
N LEU A 214 1.04 0.63 -1.65
CA LEU A 214 0.56 1.91 -1.13
C LEU A 214 -0.75 2.28 -1.84
N LYS A 215 -1.85 2.37 -1.08
CA LYS A 215 -3.06 3.03 -1.58
C LYS A 215 -2.83 4.55 -1.57
N ASP A 216 -2.98 5.17 -2.73
CA ASP A 216 -2.73 6.59 -2.92
C ASP A 216 -3.57 7.17 -4.05
N TYR A 217 -3.76 8.49 -4.05
CA TYR A 217 -4.34 9.17 -5.19
C TYR A 217 -3.32 9.28 -6.31
N TRP A 218 -3.76 9.04 -7.54
CA TRP A 218 -2.91 9.02 -8.72
C TRP A 218 -1.99 10.25 -8.86
N PHE A 219 -2.49 11.45 -8.57
CA PHE A 219 -1.68 12.66 -8.67
C PHE A 219 -0.47 12.66 -7.73
N ASP A 220 -0.63 12.13 -6.52
CA ASP A 220 0.41 12.10 -5.49
C ASP A 220 1.42 11.01 -5.85
N TRP A 221 0.94 9.80 -6.11
CA TRP A 221 1.76 8.69 -6.59
C TRP A 221 2.62 9.07 -7.80
N LYS A 222 2.01 9.72 -8.81
CA LYS A 222 2.72 10.16 -10.01
C LYS A 222 3.75 11.27 -9.73
N THR A 223 3.51 12.12 -8.73
CA THR A 223 4.45 13.17 -8.33
C THR A 223 5.76 12.57 -7.82
N TYR A 224 5.69 11.48 -7.06
CA TYR A 224 6.87 10.85 -6.44
C TYR A 224 7.38 9.62 -7.19
N ASN A 225 6.64 9.12 -8.18
CA ASN A 225 7.04 8.06 -9.11
C ASN A 225 6.84 8.52 -10.56
N PRO A 226 7.62 9.50 -11.05
CA PRO A 226 7.39 10.13 -12.35
C PRO A 226 7.51 9.16 -13.54
N ASN A 227 8.25 8.07 -13.40
CA ASN A 227 8.40 7.04 -14.44
C ASN A 227 7.46 5.84 -14.24
N THR A 228 6.51 5.91 -13.30
CA THR A 228 5.55 4.83 -13.05
C THR A 228 4.76 4.48 -14.30
N THR A 229 4.59 3.19 -14.55
CA THR A 229 3.58 2.67 -15.48
C THR A 229 2.20 2.70 -14.80
N VAL A 230 1.15 2.51 -15.61
CA VAL A 230 -0.23 2.31 -15.13
C VAL A 230 -0.69 0.98 -15.71
N TYR A 231 -1.19 0.09 -14.84
CA TYR A 231 -1.81 -1.14 -15.30
C TYR A 231 -3.12 -0.83 -16.01
N THR A 232 -3.22 -1.28 -17.26
CA THR A 232 -4.45 -1.24 -18.04
C THR A 232 -5.00 -2.65 -18.15
N LEU A 233 -6.30 -2.82 -17.87
CA LEU A 233 -6.98 -4.06 -18.19
C LEU A 233 -6.82 -4.33 -19.69
N GLY A 234 -6.41 -5.55 -20.06
CA GLY A 234 -6.43 -5.96 -21.46
C GLY A 234 -7.87 -6.01 -21.97
N ASP A 235 -8.07 -5.64 -23.23
CA ASP A 235 -9.33 -5.91 -23.92
C ASP A 235 -9.53 -7.43 -23.94
N ARG A 236 -10.55 -7.92 -23.25
CA ARG A 236 -10.99 -9.32 -23.34
C ARG A 236 -12.00 -9.49 -24.45
#